data_AF-A0AA39PKZ5-F1
#
_entry.id   AF-A0AA39PKZ5-F1
#
_cell.length_a   1.000
_cell.length_b   1.000
_cell.length_c   1.000
_cell.angle_alpha   90.00
_cell.angle_beta   90.00
_cell.angle_gamma   90.00
#
_symmetry.space_group_name_H-M   'P 1'
#
loop_
_entity.id
_entity.type
_entity.pdbx_description
1 polymer ?
#
loop_
_entity_poly.entity_id
_entity_poly.type
_entity_poly.pdbx_seq_one_letter_code
_entity_poly.pdbx_strand_id
1 'polypeptide(L)'
;MEQLNTPVSSTPTYQTFLPPPEIMVAREAFTAIQNATTALDGVLDNMIHYNYHVGILGSKTELANDIETITKDIADQDKDHKNAMLEIKLLLDDFLDNQVINALKAQVEEDINKEIDHLVEIHVKDRLEQCHIPEAVKSEVQKCKTDLEREHRRLHNSESKRANSLLRQRDGNVLLNTIYADDGNGDVSKDFPRTFQDLFDLDATMCKNLATEYKLPGVSESREKNLNLLLRFFGIAYQMVRTGNEKYRRVGVVF
;
A
#
# COMPACT_ATOMS: atom_id res chain seq x y z
N MET A 1 109.67 76.28 35.07
CA MET A 1 110.30 76.34 33.74
C MET A 1 110.29 74.93 33.20
N GLU A 2 109.80 74.76 31.97
CA GLU A 2 110.14 73.68 31.01
C GLU A 2 109.81 72.23 31.42
N GLN A 3 109.51 71.26 30.55
CA GLN A 3 109.22 71.11 29.12
C GLN A 3 108.69 69.66 29.01
N LEU A 4 107.63 69.41 28.24
CA LEU A 4 107.62 68.64 26.98
C LEU A 4 108.03 67.13 27.00
N ASN A 5 107.07 66.31 26.55
CA ASN A 5 107.15 65.22 25.56
C ASN A 5 107.80 63.83 25.85
N THR A 6 106.90 62.81 25.89
CA THR A 6 106.82 61.52 25.13
C THR A 6 107.99 60.50 25.14
N PRO A 7 107.81 59.22 24.70
CA PRO A 7 106.62 58.34 24.54
C PRO A 7 106.87 56.89 25.09
N VAL A 8 105.96 55.93 24.87
CA VAL A 8 106.17 54.64 24.14
C VAL A 8 104.99 53.68 24.37
N SER A 9 104.54 53.09 23.26
CA SER A 9 103.50 52.07 23.10
C SER A 9 104.05 50.66 23.32
N SER A 10 103.28 49.79 23.99
CA SER A 10 103.21 48.36 23.68
C SER A 10 101.96 47.74 24.31
N THR A 11 101.04 47.31 23.44
CA THR A 11 99.90 46.41 23.71
C THR A 11 100.33 45.07 24.30
N PRO A 12 99.56 44.52 25.27
CA PRO A 12 99.45 43.09 25.44
C PRO A 12 98.03 42.58 25.12
N THR A 13 98.05 41.46 24.42
CA THR A 13 96.98 40.54 24.05
C THR A 13 96.13 40.12 25.26
N TYR A 14 94.82 40.37 25.23
CA TYR A 14 93.89 39.79 26.21
C TYR A 14 93.35 38.45 25.71
N GLN A 15 93.63 37.41 26.49
CA GLN A 15 93.06 36.07 26.32
C GLN A 15 91.54 36.11 26.48
N THR A 16 90.83 35.58 25.49
CA THR A 16 89.39 35.34 25.50
C THR A 16 89.07 34.29 26.57
N PHE A 17 88.52 34.71 27.71
CA PHE A 17 87.96 33.81 28.71
C PHE A 17 86.58 33.35 28.25
N LEU A 18 86.47 32.10 27.80
CA LEU A 18 85.21 31.40 27.58
C LEU A 18 84.59 31.06 28.95
N PRO A 19 83.34 31.46 29.24
CA PRO A 19 82.68 31.09 30.49
C PRO A 19 82.35 29.58 30.51
N PRO A 20 82.32 28.94 31.69
CA PRO A 20 81.99 27.53 31.85
C PRO A 20 80.62 27.17 31.23
N PRO A 21 80.48 25.99 30.60
CA PRO A 21 79.27 25.61 29.84
C PRO A 21 77.99 25.63 30.68
N GLU A 22 78.07 25.35 31.98
CA GLU A 22 76.93 25.35 32.90
C GLU A 22 76.29 26.73 33.07
N ILE A 23 77.07 27.82 33.01
CA ILE A 23 76.59 29.19 33.17
C ILE A 23 75.89 29.68 31.89
N MET A 24 76.32 29.21 30.72
CA MET A 24 75.63 29.51 29.45
C MET A 24 74.27 28.81 29.37
N VAL A 25 74.19 27.54 29.76
CA VAL A 25 72.92 26.79 29.80
C VAL A 25 71.94 27.41 30.80
N ALA A 26 72.41 27.84 31.98
CA ALA A 26 71.56 28.52 32.95
C ALA A 26 71.01 29.85 32.42
N ARG A 27 71.83 30.65 31.72
CA ARG A 27 71.39 31.93 31.15
C ARG A 27 70.35 31.72 30.03
N GLU A 28 70.54 30.71 29.19
CA GLU A 28 69.60 30.36 28.13
C GLU A 28 68.26 29.88 28.72
N ALA A 29 68.31 29.08 29.78
CA ALA A 29 67.12 28.64 30.52
C ALA A 29 66.36 29.83 31.15
N PHE A 30 67.06 30.81 31.75
CA PHE A 30 66.43 32.02 32.29
C PHE A 30 65.76 32.85 31.19
N THR A 31 66.40 33.02 30.04
CA THR A 31 65.77 33.73 28.91
C THR A 31 64.56 32.98 28.35
N ALA A 32 64.61 31.64 28.30
CA ALA A 32 63.47 30.83 27.87
C ALA A 32 62.29 30.95 28.84
N ILE A 33 62.55 30.94 30.15
CA ILE A 33 61.52 31.13 31.18
C ILE A 33 60.91 32.53 31.08
N GLN A 34 61.72 33.57 30.88
CA GLN A 34 61.24 34.95 30.78
C GLN A 34 60.40 35.18 29.51
N ASN A 35 60.75 34.53 28.41
CA ASN A 35 59.96 34.55 27.19
C ASN A 35 58.65 33.76 27.35
N ALA A 36 58.68 32.65 28.10
CA ALA A 36 57.48 31.86 28.39
C ALA A 36 56.50 32.63 29.31
N THR A 37 56.98 33.36 30.30
CA THR A 37 56.12 34.16 31.19
C THR A 37 55.50 35.35 30.48
N THR A 38 56.27 36.05 29.63
CA THR A 38 55.72 37.16 28.81
C THR A 38 54.70 36.67 27.78
N ALA A 39 54.91 35.47 27.20
CA ALA A 39 53.91 34.84 26.34
C ALA A 39 52.64 34.46 27.12
N LEU A 40 52.78 33.95 28.35
CA LEU A 40 51.66 33.62 29.23
C LEU A 40 50.85 34.86 29.62
N ASP A 41 51.51 35.96 29.99
CA ASP A 41 50.85 37.24 30.29
C ASP A 41 50.08 37.76 29.08
N GLY A 42 50.66 37.67 27.88
CA GLY A 42 49.98 38.03 26.64
C GLY A 42 48.76 37.14 26.33
N VAL A 43 48.81 35.85 26.65
CA VAL A 43 47.64 34.94 26.52
C VAL A 43 46.57 35.28 27.56
N LEU A 44 46.96 35.63 28.78
CA LEU A 44 46.04 35.99 29.85
C LEU A 44 45.31 37.30 29.57
N ASP A 45 46.01 38.31 29.07
CA ASP A 45 45.40 39.57 28.64
C ASP A 45 44.46 39.37 27.45
N ASN A 46 44.83 38.52 26.50
CA ASN A 46 43.95 38.15 25.38
C ASN A 46 42.70 37.39 25.86
N MET A 47 42.83 36.51 26.85
CA MET A 47 41.68 35.83 27.46
C MET A 47 40.80 36.80 28.23
N ILE A 48 41.37 37.74 28.98
CA ILE A 48 40.62 38.78 29.71
C ILE A 48 39.86 39.65 28.70
N HIS A 49 40.51 40.09 27.63
CA HIS A 49 39.91 40.91 26.58
C HIS A 49 38.78 40.18 25.84
N TYR A 50 38.98 38.90 25.49
CA TYR A 50 37.97 38.07 24.86
C TYR A 50 36.77 37.84 25.79
N ASN A 51 37.01 37.55 27.06
CA ASN A 51 35.96 37.28 28.05
C ASN A 51 35.15 38.55 28.38
N TYR A 52 35.80 39.72 28.38
CA TYR A 52 35.12 41.01 28.57
C TYR A 52 34.24 41.38 27.38
N HIS A 53 34.72 41.17 26.14
CA HIS A 53 33.94 41.48 24.93
C HIS A 53 32.79 40.50 24.68
N VAL A 54 32.99 39.21 24.94
CA VAL A 54 31.97 38.17 24.70
C VAL A 54 30.97 38.08 25.85
N GLY A 55 31.39 38.34 27.10
CA GLY A 55 30.56 38.17 28.29
C GLY A 55 29.60 39.33 28.61
N ILE A 56 29.82 40.54 28.10
CA ILE A 56 29.09 41.74 28.56
C ILE A 56 28.06 42.26 27.56
N LEU A 57 28.24 42.10 26.25
CA LEU A 57 27.39 42.81 25.26
C LEU A 57 26.67 41.92 24.22
N GLY A 58 27.06 40.65 24.03
CA GLY A 58 26.42 39.78 23.02
C GLY A 58 25.37 38.81 23.59
N SER A 59 25.69 38.12 24.69
CA SER A 59 24.95 36.90 25.05
C SER A 59 23.65 37.10 25.85
N LYS A 60 23.41 38.28 26.44
CA LYS A 60 22.23 38.50 27.30
C LYS A 60 21.03 39.05 26.55
N THR A 61 21.25 39.86 25.53
CA THR A 61 20.19 40.47 24.71
C THR A 61 19.68 39.50 23.65
N GLU A 62 20.57 38.76 22.99
CA GLU A 62 20.17 37.72 22.03
C GLU A 62 19.40 36.58 22.73
N LEU A 63 19.92 36.09 23.88
CA LEU A 63 19.23 35.06 24.65
C LEU A 63 17.85 35.49 25.17
N ALA A 64 17.70 36.76 25.56
CA ALA A 64 16.40 37.28 25.99
C ALA A 64 15.38 37.32 24.84
N ASN A 65 15.81 37.73 23.64
CA ASN A 65 14.97 37.71 22.44
C ASN A 65 14.62 36.29 22.00
N ASP A 66 15.55 35.35 22.11
CA ASP A 66 15.30 33.93 21.80
C ASP A 66 14.28 33.32 22.77
N ILE A 67 14.36 33.64 24.07
CA ILE A 67 13.39 33.19 25.07
C ILE A 67 12.01 33.79 24.80
N GLU A 68 11.92 35.07 24.42
CA GLU A 68 10.65 35.70 24.07
C GLU A 68 10.04 35.07 22.81
N THR A 69 10.87 34.75 21.81
CA THR A 69 10.42 34.08 20.58
C THR A 69 9.91 32.67 20.88
N ILE A 70 10.65 31.88 21.67
CA ILE A 70 10.24 30.53 22.05
C ILE A 70 8.95 30.54 22.86
N THR A 71 8.77 31.48 23.80
CA THR A 71 7.54 31.54 24.61
C THR A 71 6.33 31.91 23.75
N LYS A 72 6.50 32.77 22.75
CA LYS A 72 5.48 33.09 21.76
C LYS A 72 5.15 31.88 20.86
N ASP A 73 6.16 31.19 20.35
CA ASP A 73 5.98 29.99 19.53
C ASP A 73 5.25 28.88 20.31
N ILE A 74 5.57 28.70 21.59
CA ILE A 74 4.85 27.76 22.48
C ILE A 74 3.38 28.17 22.64
N ALA A 75 3.10 29.46 22.82
CA ALA A 75 1.73 29.95 22.97
C ALA A 75 0.91 29.78 21.67
N ASP A 76 1.52 30.04 20.51
CA ASP A 76 0.90 29.85 19.20
C ASP A 76 0.66 28.35 18.93
N GLN A 77 1.63 27.48 19.23
CA GLN A 77 1.47 26.02 19.14
C GLN A 77 0.37 25.50 20.07
N ASP A 78 0.29 25.99 21.30
CA ASP A 78 -0.73 25.55 22.26
C ASP A 78 -2.14 25.95 21.80
N LYS A 79 -2.27 27.11 21.13
CA LYS A 79 -3.51 27.54 20.49
C LYS A 79 -3.87 26.65 19.30
N ASP A 80 -2.91 26.32 18.45
CA ASP A 80 -3.14 25.44 17.30
C ASP A 80 -3.50 24.01 17.74
N HIS A 81 -2.85 23.49 18.78
CA HIS A 81 -3.19 22.20 19.36
C HIS A 81 -4.61 22.20 19.96
N LYS A 82 -5.03 23.28 20.64
CA LYS A 82 -6.41 23.41 21.14
C LYS A 82 -7.43 23.40 20.00
N ASN A 83 -7.14 24.09 18.89
CA ASN A 83 -8.01 24.09 17.72
C ASN A 83 -8.09 22.70 17.08
N ALA A 84 -6.95 22.01 16.91
CA ALA A 84 -6.90 20.66 16.40
C ALA A 84 -7.66 19.66 17.30
N MET A 85 -7.56 19.79 18.62
CA MET A 85 -8.33 18.97 19.56
C MET A 85 -9.85 19.19 19.43
N LEU A 86 -10.29 20.44 19.22
CA LEU A 86 -11.69 20.74 18.98
C LEU A 86 -12.19 20.14 17.67
N GLU A 87 -11.39 20.20 16.61
CA GLU A 87 -11.72 19.59 15.32
C GLU A 87 -11.84 18.06 15.43
N ILE A 88 -10.88 17.41 16.11
CA ILE A 88 -10.95 15.96 16.37
C ILE A 88 -12.21 15.61 17.16
N LYS A 89 -12.57 16.42 18.16
CA LYS A 89 -13.78 16.19 18.95
C LYS A 89 -15.04 16.29 18.10
N LEU A 90 -15.13 17.29 17.21
CA LEU A 90 -16.27 17.44 16.31
C LEU A 90 -16.37 16.29 15.31
N LEU A 91 -15.24 15.84 14.75
CA LEU A 91 -15.20 14.67 13.88
C LEU A 91 -15.61 13.38 14.62
N LEU A 92 -15.20 13.25 15.88
CA LEU A 92 -15.57 12.10 16.70
C LEU A 92 -17.07 12.08 17.02
N ASP A 93 -17.64 13.23 17.40
CA ASP A 93 -19.08 13.35 17.65
C ASP A 93 -19.88 13.07 16.35
N ASP A 94 -19.47 13.61 15.20
CA ASP A 94 -20.11 13.32 13.92
C ASP A 94 -20.01 11.83 13.54
N PHE A 95 -18.84 11.22 13.74
CA PHE A 95 -18.65 9.79 13.48
C PHE A 95 -19.54 8.92 14.38
N LEU A 96 -19.61 9.22 15.67
CA LEU A 96 -20.43 8.46 16.61
C LEU A 96 -21.92 8.67 16.34
N ASP A 97 -22.38 9.92 16.21
CA ASP A 97 -23.80 10.23 16.09
C ASP A 97 -24.35 9.88 14.71
N ASN A 98 -23.58 10.05 13.64
CA ASN A 98 -24.08 9.79 12.29
C ASN A 98 -23.68 8.41 11.77
N GLN A 99 -22.43 7.96 11.91
CA GLN A 99 -22.06 6.67 11.32
C GLN A 99 -22.48 5.50 12.20
N VAL A 100 -22.18 5.54 13.50
CA VAL A 100 -22.47 4.41 14.39
C VAL A 100 -23.96 4.25 14.62
N ILE A 101 -24.68 5.35 14.90
CA ILE A 101 -26.14 5.26 15.12
C ILE A 101 -26.87 4.85 13.84
N ASN A 102 -26.51 5.39 12.67
CA ASN A 102 -27.20 5.01 11.43
C ASN A 102 -26.88 3.56 11.03
N ALA A 103 -25.64 3.10 11.22
CA ALA A 103 -25.30 1.70 11.02
C ALA A 103 -26.07 0.78 11.97
N LEU A 104 -26.18 1.15 13.24
CA LEU A 104 -26.95 0.37 14.22
C LEU A 104 -28.44 0.35 13.88
N LYS A 105 -29.02 1.48 13.47
CA LYS A 105 -30.42 1.55 13.02
C LYS A 105 -30.66 0.65 11.81
N ALA A 106 -29.79 0.71 10.80
CA ALA A 106 -29.89 -0.15 9.63
C ALA A 106 -29.81 -1.63 9.99
N GLN A 107 -28.90 -2.00 10.90
CA GLN A 107 -28.78 -3.38 11.39
C GLN A 107 -30.06 -3.83 12.12
N VAL A 108 -30.60 -2.98 13.00
CA VAL A 108 -31.84 -3.29 13.73
C VAL A 108 -33.03 -3.42 12.78
N GLU A 109 -33.14 -2.56 11.77
CA GLU A 109 -34.18 -2.68 10.74
C GLU A 109 -34.05 -3.99 9.95
N GLU A 110 -32.84 -4.39 9.58
CA GLU A 110 -32.59 -5.66 8.92
C GLU A 110 -33.00 -6.85 9.80
N ASP A 111 -32.65 -6.82 11.08
CA ASP A 111 -32.98 -7.89 12.04
C ASP A 111 -34.51 -7.96 12.29
N ILE A 112 -35.19 -6.81 12.38
CA ILE A 112 -36.66 -6.74 12.47
C ILE A 112 -37.29 -7.33 11.21
N ASN A 113 -36.80 -6.97 10.02
CA ASN A 113 -37.35 -7.49 8.78
C ASN A 113 -37.19 -9.01 8.67
N LYS A 114 -36.04 -9.56 9.07
CA LYS A 114 -35.81 -11.01 9.15
C LYS A 114 -36.78 -11.69 10.11
N GLU A 115 -37.02 -11.10 11.28
CA GLU A 115 -37.95 -11.65 12.25
C GLU A 115 -39.41 -11.58 11.75
N ILE A 116 -39.79 -10.50 11.06
CA ILE A 116 -41.10 -10.38 10.42
C ILE A 116 -41.27 -11.47 9.35
N ASP A 117 -40.28 -11.65 8.47
CA ASP A 117 -40.34 -12.69 7.43
C ASP A 117 -40.49 -14.08 8.06
N HIS A 118 -39.77 -14.35 9.16
CA HIS A 118 -39.88 -15.60 9.89
C HIS A 118 -41.27 -15.80 10.51
N LEU A 119 -41.83 -14.78 11.15
CA LEU A 119 -43.18 -14.82 11.72
C LEU A 119 -44.25 -15.00 10.65
N VAL A 120 -44.09 -14.33 9.49
CA VAL A 120 -45.00 -14.50 8.35
C VAL A 120 -44.93 -15.93 7.84
N GLU A 121 -43.73 -16.52 7.71
CA GLU A 121 -43.58 -17.91 7.30
C GLU A 121 -44.32 -18.87 8.23
N ILE A 122 -44.17 -18.70 9.55
CA ILE A 122 -44.86 -19.51 10.56
C ILE A 122 -46.38 -19.35 10.43
N HIS A 123 -46.87 -18.10 10.41
CA HIS A 123 -48.31 -17.83 10.34
C HIS A 123 -48.93 -18.29 9.03
N VAL A 124 -48.22 -18.13 7.90
CA VAL A 124 -48.65 -18.65 6.61
C VAL A 124 -48.70 -20.16 6.67
N LYS A 125 -47.67 -20.84 7.17
CA LYS A 125 -47.66 -22.30 7.31
C LYS A 125 -48.82 -22.82 8.16
N ASP A 126 -49.04 -22.25 9.34
CA ASP A 126 -50.15 -22.61 10.23
C ASP A 126 -51.51 -22.40 9.55
N ARG A 127 -51.68 -21.28 8.82
CA ARG A 127 -52.90 -21.00 8.06
C ARG A 127 -53.10 -21.97 6.90
N LEU A 128 -52.04 -22.30 6.15
CA LEU A 128 -52.10 -23.26 5.05
C LEU A 128 -52.44 -24.67 5.55
N GLU A 129 -51.96 -25.05 6.75
CA GLU A 129 -52.29 -26.31 7.42
C GLU A 129 -53.76 -26.34 7.88
N GLN A 130 -54.26 -25.25 8.49
CA GLN A 130 -55.65 -25.12 8.95
C GLN A 130 -56.67 -25.02 7.81
N CYS A 131 -56.33 -24.36 6.70
CA CYS A 131 -57.26 -24.07 5.61
C CYS A 131 -57.49 -25.23 4.64
N HIS A 132 -56.97 -26.44 4.90
CA HIS A 132 -57.11 -27.61 4.03
C HIS A 132 -57.04 -27.26 2.54
N ILE A 133 -55.92 -26.66 2.12
CA ILE A 133 -55.72 -26.38 0.69
C ILE A 133 -55.74 -27.71 -0.05
N PRO A 134 -56.59 -27.85 -1.09
CA PRO A 134 -56.66 -29.07 -1.88
C PRO A 134 -55.28 -29.44 -2.41
N GLU A 135 -54.90 -30.71 -2.26
CA GLU A 135 -53.60 -31.23 -2.69
C GLU A 135 -53.34 -30.95 -4.19
N ALA A 136 -54.40 -30.86 -4.99
CA ALA A 136 -54.34 -30.45 -6.39
C ALA A 136 -53.72 -29.06 -6.58
N VAL A 137 -54.09 -28.08 -5.76
CA VAL A 137 -53.56 -26.71 -5.83
C VAL A 137 -52.12 -26.65 -5.35
N LYS A 138 -51.76 -27.41 -4.30
CA LYS A 138 -50.37 -27.53 -3.84
C LYS A 138 -49.47 -28.11 -4.92
N SER A 139 -49.92 -29.18 -5.58
CA SER A 139 -49.22 -29.81 -6.69
C SER A 139 -49.07 -28.87 -7.89
N GLU A 140 -50.10 -28.10 -8.21
CA GLU A 140 -50.06 -27.13 -9.31
C GLU A 140 -49.11 -25.96 -9.03
N VAL A 141 -49.11 -25.41 -7.81
CA VAL A 141 -48.17 -24.37 -7.39
C VAL A 141 -46.73 -24.89 -7.42
N GLN A 142 -46.50 -26.11 -6.93
CA GLN A 142 -45.17 -26.73 -6.97
C GLN A 142 -44.71 -26.94 -8.41
N LYS A 143 -45.60 -27.40 -9.30
CA LYS A 143 -45.30 -27.55 -10.72
C LYS A 143 -44.98 -26.20 -11.37
N CYS A 144 -45.78 -25.18 -11.10
CA CYS A 144 -45.56 -23.82 -11.60
C CYS A 144 -44.21 -23.26 -11.13
N LYS A 145 -43.85 -23.48 -9.85
CA LYS A 145 -42.53 -23.10 -9.31
C LYS A 145 -41.39 -23.80 -10.06
N THR A 146 -41.48 -25.11 -10.24
CA THR A 146 -40.45 -25.87 -10.98
C THR A 146 -40.35 -25.45 -12.45
N ASP A 147 -41.49 -25.11 -13.06
CA ASP A 147 -41.54 -24.62 -14.44
C ASP A 147 -40.90 -23.22 -14.54
N LEU A 148 -41.16 -22.34 -13.58
CA LEU A 148 -40.56 -21.00 -13.51
C LEU A 148 -39.04 -21.08 -13.29
N GLU A 149 -38.57 -21.93 -12.36
CA GLU A 149 -37.14 -22.18 -12.15
C GLU A 149 -36.45 -22.71 -13.42
N ARG A 150 -37.14 -23.56 -14.20
CA ARG A 150 -36.65 -24.04 -15.50
C ARG A 150 -36.57 -22.90 -16.52
N GLU A 151 -37.59 -22.06 -16.62
CA GLU A 151 -37.58 -20.93 -17.55
C GLU A 151 -36.55 -19.85 -17.15
N HIS A 152 -36.36 -19.60 -15.86
CA HIS A 152 -35.32 -18.70 -15.36
C HIS A 152 -33.92 -19.21 -15.74
N ARG A 153 -33.66 -20.51 -15.59
CA ARG A 153 -32.40 -21.12 -16.03
C ARG A 153 -32.20 -21.01 -17.54
N ARG A 154 -33.26 -21.24 -18.34
CA ARG A 154 -33.22 -21.08 -19.80
C ARG A 154 -32.93 -19.64 -20.20
N LEU A 155 -33.55 -18.68 -19.54
CA LEU A 155 -33.31 -17.26 -19.76
C LEU A 155 -31.85 -16.90 -19.44
N HIS A 156 -31.37 -17.28 -18.26
CA HIS A 156 -29.97 -17.07 -17.88
C HIS A 156 -29.01 -17.70 -18.89
N ASN A 157 -29.25 -18.95 -19.31
CA ASN A 157 -28.43 -19.61 -20.31
C ASN A 157 -28.46 -18.88 -21.67
N SER A 158 -29.61 -18.35 -22.08
CA SER A 158 -29.75 -17.56 -23.30
C SER A 158 -28.98 -16.24 -23.22
N GLU A 159 -29.09 -15.54 -22.10
CA GLU A 159 -28.39 -14.28 -21.85
C GLU A 159 -26.88 -14.48 -21.73
N SER A 160 -26.43 -15.51 -21.00
CA SER A 160 -25.02 -15.90 -20.92
C SER A 160 -24.46 -16.25 -22.29
N LYS A 161 -25.18 -17.01 -23.13
CA LYS A 161 -24.76 -17.31 -24.51
C LYS A 161 -24.66 -16.05 -25.36
N ARG A 162 -25.64 -15.14 -25.23
CA ARG A 162 -25.61 -13.85 -25.93
C ARG A 162 -24.42 -13.00 -25.50
N ALA A 163 -24.13 -12.92 -24.20
CA ALA A 163 -22.98 -12.19 -23.68
C ALA A 163 -21.66 -12.83 -24.15
N ASN A 164 -21.56 -14.16 -24.10
CA ASN A 164 -20.39 -14.91 -24.56
C ASN A 164 -20.16 -14.78 -26.07
N SER A 165 -21.23 -14.61 -26.86
CA SER A 165 -21.12 -14.39 -28.32
C SER A 165 -20.40 -13.09 -28.70
N LEU A 166 -20.38 -12.11 -27.80
CA LEU A 166 -19.70 -10.83 -28.01
C LEU A 166 -18.20 -10.91 -27.74
N LEU A 167 -17.74 -11.96 -27.04
CA LEU A 167 -16.33 -12.14 -26.69
C LEU A 167 -15.49 -12.34 -27.94
N ARG A 168 -14.36 -11.63 -28.03
CA ARG A 168 -13.40 -11.80 -29.12
C ARG A 168 -12.06 -12.34 -28.63
N GLN A 169 -11.22 -12.83 -29.55
CA GLN A 169 -9.89 -13.37 -29.25
C GLN A 169 -8.96 -12.36 -28.54
N ARG A 170 -9.22 -11.06 -28.72
CA ARG A 170 -8.48 -9.99 -28.02
C ARG A 170 -8.83 -9.91 -26.53
N ASP A 171 -9.96 -10.51 -26.12
CA ASP A 171 -10.55 -10.41 -24.79
C ASP A 171 -10.21 -11.64 -23.92
N GLY A 172 -9.00 -12.20 -24.07
CA GLY A 172 -8.60 -13.46 -23.42
C GLY A 172 -8.76 -13.49 -21.89
N ASN A 173 -8.63 -12.33 -21.23
CA ASN A 173 -8.77 -12.20 -19.77
C ASN A 173 -10.21 -11.91 -19.31
N VAL A 174 -11.19 -11.87 -20.22
CA VAL A 174 -12.58 -11.59 -19.85
C VAL A 174 -13.23 -12.87 -19.28
N LEU A 175 -14.01 -12.67 -18.22
CA LEU A 175 -14.75 -13.73 -17.55
C LEU A 175 -15.83 -14.29 -18.47
N LEU A 176 -15.91 -15.63 -18.51
CA LEU A 176 -16.94 -16.32 -19.26
C LEU A 176 -18.23 -16.36 -18.42
N ASN A 177 -19.37 -15.99 -19.02
CA ASN A 177 -20.65 -16.08 -18.32
C ASN A 177 -21.04 -17.55 -18.18
N THR A 178 -21.44 -17.92 -16.97
CA THR A 178 -21.75 -19.30 -16.60
C THR A 178 -23.00 -19.80 -17.31
N ILE A 179 -22.97 -21.08 -17.68
CA ILE A 179 -24.10 -21.76 -18.33
C ILE A 179 -24.44 -22.99 -17.49
N TYR A 180 -25.68 -23.04 -17.04
CA TYR A 180 -26.23 -24.14 -16.25
C TYR A 180 -26.48 -25.34 -17.14
N ALA A 181 -26.22 -26.54 -16.61
CA ALA A 181 -26.61 -27.77 -17.29
C ALA A 181 -28.14 -27.96 -17.23
N ASP A 182 -28.74 -28.36 -18.35
CA ASP A 182 -30.21 -28.54 -18.45
C ASP A 182 -30.72 -29.73 -17.61
N ASP A 183 -29.87 -30.71 -17.31
CA ASP A 183 -30.23 -31.96 -16.61
C ASP A 183 -29.74 -32.03 -15.16
N GLY A 184 -29.09 -30.98 -14.66
CA GLY A 184 -28.58 -30.90 -13.29
C GLY A 184 -29.50 -30.12 -12.35
N ASN A 185 -29.18 -30.13 -11.05
CA ASN A 185 -29.83 -29.40 -9.96
C ASN A 185 -29.80 -27.85 -10.10
N GLY A 186 -29.48 -27.33 -11.30
CA GLY A 186 -29.11 -25.93 -11.52
C GLY A 186 -27.63 -25.66 -11.23
N ASP A 187 -26.81 -26.69 -11.11
CA ASP A 187 -25.39 -26.53 -10.80
C ASP A 187 -24.56 -26.27 -12.07
N VAL A 188 -23.55 -25.42 -11.91
CA VAL A 188 -22.50 -25.21 -12.91
C VAL A 188 -21.47 -26.33 -12.76
N SER A 189 -20.95 -26.84 -13.87
CA SER A 189 -19.89 -27.84 -13.84
C SER A 189 -18.70 -27.34 -13.00
N LYS A 190 -18.13 -28.21 -12.18
CA LYS A 190 -16.92 -27.90 -11.38
C LYS A 190 -15.74 -27.53 -12.27
N ASP A 191 -15.70 -28.09 -13.47
CA ASP A 191 -14.64 -27.90 -14.45
C ASP A 191 -14.97 -26.78 -15.45
N PHE A 192 -15.97 -25.93 -15.15
CA PHE A 192 -16.31 -24.80 -16.01
C PHE A 192 -15.18 -23.75 -16.02
N PRO A 193 -14.67 -23.36 -17.19
CA PRO A 193 -13.57 -22.40 -17.30
C PRO A 193 -14.02 -21.00 -16.86
N ARG A 194 -13.20 -20.32 -16.05
CA ARG A 194 -13.53 -18.99 -15.53
C ARG A 194 -13.30 -17.90 -16.57
N THR A 195 -12.24 -18.01 -17.35
CA THR A 195 -11.89 -17.05 -18.40
C THR A 195 -11.98 -17.65 -19.79
N PHE A 196 -12.06 -16.77 -20.79
CA PHE A 196 -12.01 -17.19 -22.19
C PHE A 196 -10.69 -17.90 -22.53
N GLN A 197 -9.57 -17.46 -21.96
CA GLN A 197 -8.27 -18.13 -22.11
C GLN A 197 -8.26 -19.53 -21.50
N ASP A 198 -8.81 -19.70 -20.29
CA ASP A 198 -8.89 -21.01 -19.62
C ASP A 198 -9.65 -22.04 -20.47
N LEU A 199 -10.68 -21.61 -21.20
CA LEU A 199 -11.43 -22.47 -22.12
C LEU A 199 -10.54 -23.03 -23.25
N PHE A 200 -9.60 -22.24 -23.77
CA PHE A 200 -8.65 -22.73 -24.75
C PHE A 200 -7.55 -23.56 -24.13
N ASP A 201 -7.17 -23.33 -22.88
CA ASP A 201 -6.11 -24.07 -22.22
C ASP A 201 -6.58 -25.43 -21.66
N LEU A 202 -7.88 -25.75 -21.76
CA LEU A 202 -8.43 -27.06 -21.37
C LEU A 202 -7.79 -28.23 -22.13
N ASP A 203 -7.43 -29.25 -21.36
CA ASP A 203 -6.92 -30.53 -21.85
C ASP A 203 -8.00 -31.33 -22.60
N ALA A 204 -7.54 -32.28 -23.43
CA ALA A 204 -8.43 -33.14 -24.22
C ALA A 204 -9.43 -33.92 -23.34
N THR A 205 -8.98 -34.38 -22.18
CA THR A 205 -9.77 -35.11 -21.18
C THR A 205 -10.83 -34.22 -20.54
N MET A 206 -10.45 -33.01 -20.11
CA MET A 206 -11.36 -32.03 -19.53
C MET A 206 -12.44 -31.59 -20.53
N CYS A 207 -12.07 -31.28 -21.77
CA CYS A 207 -13.04 -30.95 -22.83
C CYS A 207 -14.03 -32.10 -23.08
N LYS A 208 -13.57 -33.35 -23.02
CA LYS A 208 -14.44 -34.53 -23.19
C LYS A 208 -15.40 -34.69 -22.02
N ASN A 209 -14.90 -34.56 -20.80
CA ASN A 209 -15.71 -34.62 -19.58
C ASN A 209 -16.78 -33.53 -19.58
N LEU A 210 -16.38 -32.28 -19.85
CA LEU A 210 -17.28 -31.14 -19.92
C LEU A 210 -18.36 -31.33 -20.99
N ALA A 211 -17.98 -31.75 -22.21
CA ALA A 211 -18.93 -32.02 -23.29
C ALA A 211 -19.91 -33.15 -22.94
N THR A 212 -19.47 -34.12 -22.13
CA THR A 212 -20.30 -35.25 -21.68
C THR A 212 -21.24 -34.83 -20.56
N GLU A 213 -20.78 -34.00 -19.62
CA GLU A 213 -21.59 -33.44 -18.53
C GLU A 213 -22.70 -32.55 -19.06
N TYR A 214 -22.41 -31.71 -20.06
CA TYR A 214 -23.40 -30.90 -20.78
C TYR A 214 -24.20 -31.70 -21.83
N LYS A 215 -23.98 -33.02 -21.94
CA LYS A 215 -24.67 -33.95 -22.86
C LYS A 215 -24.70 -33.47 -24.31
N LEU A 216 -23.59 -32.92 -24.79
CA LEU A 216 -23.49 -32.43 -26.16
C LEU A 216 -23.47 -33.61 -27.14
N PRO A 217 -24.19 -33.54 -28.27
CA PRO A 217 -24.19 -34.59 -29.26
C PRO A 217 -22.83 -34.67 -29.98
N GLY A 218 -22.30 -35.88 -30.16
CA GLY A 218 -21.12 -36.12 -31.00
C GLY A 218 -19.76 -35.91 -30.32
N VAL A 219 -19.67 -36.18 -29.00
CA VAL A 219 -18.38 -36.20 -28.28
C VAL A 219 -17.39 -37.13 -28.99
N SER A 220 -16.19 -36.61 -29.25
CA SER A 220 -15.12 -37.30 -29.96
C SER A 220 -13.89 -37.46 -29.05
N GLU A 221 -12.88 -38.22 -29.48
CA GLU A 221 -11.58 -38.26 -28.79
C GLU A 221 -10.69 -37.06 -29.13
N SER A 222 -11.03 -36.30 -30.18
CA SER A 222 -10.27 -35.11 -30.57
C SER A 222 -10.68 -33.91 -29.72
N ARG A 223 -9.70 -33.35 -28.98
CA ARG A 223 -9.84 -32.10 -28.21
C ARG A 223 -10.50 -30.99 -29.02
N GLU A 224 -10.05 -30.77 -30.26
CA GLU A 224 -10.52 -29.67 -31.09
C GLU A 224 -11.99 -29.84 -31.49
N LYS A 225 -12.45 -31.07 -31.73
CA LYS A 225 -13.85 -31.35 -32.02
C LYS A 225 -14.73 -31.07 -30.80
N ASN A 226 -14.31 -31.54 -29.63
CA ASN A 226 -15.05 -31.30 -28.38
C ASN A 226 -15.06 -29.82 -28.00
N LEU A 227 -13.92 -29.13 -28.16
CA LEU A 227 -13.83 -27.69 -27.92
C LEU A 227 -14.72 -26.90 -28.87
N ASN A 228 -14.79 -27.26 -30.16
CA ASN A 228 -15.72 -26.63 -31.10
C ASN A 228 -17.20 -26.87 -30.73
N LEU A 229 -17.54 -28.05 -30.21
CA LEU A 229 -18.89 -28.32 -29.69
C LEU A 229 -19.20 -27.45 -28.47
N LEU A 230 -18.24 -27.31 -27.54
CA LEU A 230 -18.36 -26.46 -26.35
C LEU A 230 -18.47 -24.97 -26.72
N LEU A 231 -17.63 -24.47 -27.62
CA LEU A 231 -17.68 -23.09 -28.12
C LEU A 231 -19.06 -22.78 -28.72
N ARG A 232 -19.57 -23.68 -29.58
CA ARG A 232 -20.92 -23.54 -30.15
C ARG A 232 -22.00 -23.57 -29.07
N PHE A 233 -21.88 -24.46 -28.09
CA PHE A 233 -22.84 -24.55 -27.00
C PHE A 233 -22.85 -23.30 -26.13
N PHE A 234 -21.68 -22.72 -25.86
CA PHE A 234 -21.52 -21.47 -25.11
C PHE A 234 -21.89 -20.21 -25.91
N GLY A 235 -22.30 -20.35 -27.17
CA GLY A 235 -22.69 -19.22 -28.02
C GLY A 235 -21.51 -18.44 -28.59
N ILE A 236 -20.29 -18.97 -28.49
CA ILE A 236 -19.07 -18.31 -28.92
C ILE A 236 -18.84 -18.59 -30.41
N ALA A 237 -18.83 -17.53 -31.24
CA ALA A 237 -18.67 -17.63 -32.70
C ALA A 237 -17.19 -17.86 -33.11
N TYR A 238 -16.61 -18.96 -32.63
CA TYR A 238 -15.24 -19.37 -32.92
C TYR A 238 -15.19 -20.81 -33.40
N GLN A 239 -14.30 -21.06 -34.36
CA GLN A 239 -14.04 -22.41 -34.83
C GLN A 239 -12.53 -22.64 -34.89
N MET A 240 -12.10 -23.70 -34.23
CA MET A 240 -10.75 -24.24 -34.38
C MET A 240 -10.65 -24.95 -35.74
N VAL A 241 -9.85 -24.38 -36.65
CA VAL A 241 -9.57 -24.96 -37.97
C VAL A 241 -8.16 -25.55 -37.96
N ARG A 242 -8.03 -26.80 -38.43
CA ARG A 242 -6.71 -27.43 -38.64
C ARG A 242 -6.07 -26.82 -39.88
N THR A 243 -5.11 -25.92 -39.70
CA THR A 243 -4.18 -25.54 -40.76
C THR A 243 -3.03 -26.54 -40.77
N GLY A 244 -2.64 -27.03 -41.96
CA GLY A 244 -1.73 -28.16 -42.17
C GLY A 244 -0.26 -27.95 -41.77
N ASN A 245 0.02 -27.16 -40.73
CA ASN A 245 1.35 -26.96 -40.18
C ASN A 245 1.27 -27.15 -38.65
N GLU A 246 1.72 -28.31 -38.16
CA GLU A 246 1.57 -28.75 -36.76
C GLU A 246 2.08 -27.76 -35.71
N LYS A 247 2.94 -26.81 -36.11
CA LYS A 247 3.55 -25.80 -35.23
C LYS A 247 2.79 -24.48 -35.10
N TYR A 248 1.81 -24.19 -35.96
CA TYR A 248 1.06 -22.91 -35.91
C TYR A 248 -0.44 -23.13 -36.04
N ARG A 249 -1.05 -23.61 -34.96
CA ARG A 249 -2.51 -23.71 -34.84
C ARG A 249 -3.06 -22.32 -34.52
N ARG A 250 -3.51 -21.58 -35.53
CA ARG A 250 -4.18 -20.30 -35.31
C ARG A 250 -5.68 -20.52 -35.07
N VAL A 251 -6.21 -19.81 -34.08
CA VAL A 251 -7.65 -19.65 -33.85
C VAL A 251 -8.19 -18.77 -34.98
N GLY A 252 -9.24 -19.23 -35.66
CA GLY A 252 -9.91 -18.49 -36.72
C GLY A 252 -11.31 -18.05 -36.28
N VAL A 253 -11.66 -16.80 -36.58
CA VAL A 253 -13.05 -16.33 -36.51
C VAL A 253 -13.69 -16.64 -37.86
N VAL A 254 -14.76 -17.42 -37.86
CA VAL A 254 -15.61 -17.60 -39.04
C VAL A 254 -16.89 -16.81 -38.76
N PHE A 255 -17.14 -15.79 -39.57
CA PHE A 255 -18.40 -15.04 -39.57
C PHE A 255 -19.47 -15.83 -40.33
#